data_AF-A0A447JQZ5-F1
#
_entry.id   AF-A0A447JQZ5-F1
#
_cell.length_a   1.000
_cell.length_b   1.000
_cell.length_c   1.000
_cell.angle_alpha   90.00
_cell.angle_beta   90.00
_cell.angle_gamma   90.00
#
_symmetry.space_group_name_H-M   'P 1'
#
loop_
_entity.id
_entity.type
_entity.pdbx_description
1 polymer ?
#
loop_
_entity_poly.entity_id
_entity_poly.type
_entity_poly.pdbx_seq_one_letter_code
_entity_poly.pdbx_strand_id
1 'polypeptide(L)'
;MNSSPECVLHCHSDYGAIRCSGCQNRHKDKLLGERLRLALQELGPVWIKFGQMLSTRRDLFPPQIADQLALLQDKVAPFDGRLAKAQIEEAMGGLPVEAWFDDFDIQPLASASIAQVHTARLKSKR
;
A
#
# COMPACT_ATOMS: atom_id res chain seq x y z
N MET A 1 -7.56 10.25 16.74
CA MET A 1 -8.89 10.71 16.32
C MET A 1 -8.81 11.18 14.87
N ASN A 2 -9.25 10.38 13.91
CA ASN A 2 -9.52 10.85 12.54
C ASN A 2 -10.99 10.49 12.26
N SER A 3 -11.82 11.52 12.27
CA SER A 3 -13.24 11.46 11.95
C SER A 3 -13.40 11.04 10.49
N SER A 4 -13.78 9.78 10.25
CA SER A 4 -14.36 9.37 8.98
C SER A 4 -15.56 10.27 8.70
N PRO A 5 -15.67 10.88 7.51
CA PRO A 5 -16.78 11.78 7.25
C PRO A 5 -17.98 10.93 6.88
N GLU A 6 -18.94 10.80 7.80
CA GLU A 6 -20.18 10.08 7.56
C GLU A 6 -20.90 10.66 6.33
N CYS A 7 -21.27 9.79 5.38
CA CYS A 7 -22.11 10.17 4.24
C CYS A 7 -23.50 10.49 4.78
N VAL A 8 -23.82 11.77 4.97
CA VAL A 8 -25.14 12.21 5.46
C VAL A 8 -26.16 12.01 4.34
N LEU A 9 -26.99 10.98 4.49
CA LEU A 9 -28.13 10.73 3.60
C LEU A 9 -29.25 11.71 3.95
N HIS A 10 -29.49 12.68 3.07
CA HIS A 10 -30.73 13.46 3.12
C HIS A 10 -31.83 12.65 2.43
N CYS A 11 -32.71 12.06 3.25
CA CYS A 11 -33.91 11.39 2.77
C CYS A 11 -35.10 12.35 2.89
N HIS A 12 -35.79 12.60 1.77
CA HIS A 12 -37.05 13.35 1.74
C HIS A 12 -38.18 12.40 1.38
N SER A 13 -39.35 12.62 1.97
CA SER A 13 -40.58 11.89 1.65
C SER A 13 -41.44 12.75 0.73
N ASP A 14 -41.50 12.38 -0.55
CA ASP A 14 -42.39 13.01 -1.53
C ASP A 14 -43.40 11.98 -2.02
N TYR A 15 -44.69 12.27 -1.87
CA TYR A 15 -45.79 11.45 -2.40
C TYR A 15 -45.69 9.94 -2.08
N GLY A 16 -45.36 9.61 -0.82
CA GLY A 16 -45.31 8.21 -0.36
C GLY A 16 -44.09 7.40 -0.81
N ALA A 17 -43.12 8.04 -1.49
CA ALA A 17 -41.85 7.43 -1.86
C ALA A 17 -40.68 8.11 -1.11
N ILE A 18 -39.84 7.31 -0.46
CA ILE A 18 -38.61 7.80 0.18
C ILE A 18 -37.55 7.98 -0.91
N ARG A 19 -37.12 9.23 -1.15
CA ARG A 19 -35.97 9.54 -2.00
C ARG A 19 -34.79 9.92 -1.11
N CYS A 20 -33.76 9.08 -1.07
CA CYS A 20 -32.50 9.39 -0.42
C CYS A 20 -31.48 9.88 -1.45
N SER A 21 -31.03 11.12 -1.30
CA SER A 21 -29.96 11.71 -2.11
C SER A 21 -28.86 12.17 -1.16
N GLY A 22 -27.74 11.45 -1.12
CA GLY A 22 -26.68 11.79 -0.15
C GLY A 22 -25.27 11.28 -0.41
N CYS A 23 -25.04 10.22 -1.18
CA CYS A 23 -23.66 9.85 -1.54
C CYS A 23 -23.27 10.45 -2.90
N GLN A 24 -23.07 11.77 -2.88
CA GLN A 24 -22.42 12.44 -3.99
C GLN A 24 -20.94 12.07 -3.98
N ASN A 25 -20.41 11.71 -5.15
CA ASN A 25 -18.96 11.58 -5.32
C ASN A 25 -18.28 12.87 -4.85
N ARG A 26 -17.45 12.79 -3.80
CA ARG A 26 -16.79 13.95 -3.16
C ARG A 26 -15.71 14.59 -4.03
N HIS A 27 -15.34 13.93 -5.14
CA HIS A 27 -14.27 14.29 -6.03
C HIS A 27 -14.78 14.44 -7.47
N LYS A 28 -15.81 15.25 -7.73
CA LYS A 28 -16.37 15.43 -9.10
C LYS A 28 -15.42 16.20 -10.03
N ASP A 29 -14.55 17.01 -9.45
CA ASP A 29 -13.53 17.84 -10.08
C ASP A 29 -12.28 17.06 -10.50
N LYS A 30 -12.09 15.84 -9.97
CA LYS A 30 -10.91 15.02 -10.23
C LYS A 30 -11.10 14.07 -11.41
N LEU A 31 -9.98 13.71 -12.04
CA LEU A 31 -9.96 12.72 -13.11
C LEU A 31 -10.43 11.34 -12.58
N LEU A 32 -11.04 10.55 -13.46
CA LEU A 32 -11.66 9.26 -13.09
C LEU A 32 -10.71 8.33 -12.33
N GLY A 33 -9.46 8.20 -12.76
CA GLY A 33 -8.47 7.36 -12.08
C GLY A 33 -8.15 7.83 -10.67
N GLU A 34 -8.07 9.15 -10.45
CA GLU A 34 -7.80 9.73 -9.15
C GLU A 34 -8.99 9.54 -8.20
N ARG A 35 -10.21 9.69 -8.72
CA ARG A 35 -11.45 9.41 -7.97
C ARG A 35 -11.52 7.96 -7.49
N LEU A 36 -11.18 7.02 -8.37
CA LEU A 36 -11.15 5.60 -8.03
C LEU A 36 -10.10 5.30 -6.96
N ARG A 37 -8.88 5.86 -7.13
CA ARG A 37 -7.81 5.73 -6.14
C ARG A 37 -8.23 6.23 -4.76
N LEU A 38 -8.83 7.43 -4.70
CA LEU A 38 -9.29 8.03 -3.44
C LEU A 38 -10.42 7.21 -2.80
N ALA A 39 -11.38 6.73 -3.59
CA ALA A 39 -12.44 5.85 -3.09
C ALA A 39 -11.86 4.55 -2.49
N LEU A 40 -10.87 3.92 -3.14
CA LEU A 40 -10.21 2.72 -2.60
C LEU A 40 -9.46 3.00 -1.30
N GLN A 41 -8.87 4.20 -1.15
CA GLN A 41 -8.22 4.62 0.11
C GLN A 41 -9.25 4.86 1.23
N GLU A 42 -10.37 5.53 0.93
CA GLU A 42 -11.44 5.79 1.90
C GLU A 42 -12.13 4.52 2.38
N LEU A 43 -12.31 3.52 1.51
CA LEU A 43 -12.87 2.21 1.86
C LEU A 43 -11.94 1.37 2.75
N GLY A 44 -10.67 1.76 2.87
CA GLY A 44 -9.72 1.20 3.84
C GLY A 44 -8.78 0.12 3.29
N PRO A 45 -8.04 -0.56 4.20
CA PRO A 45 -6.83 -1.34 3.84
C PRO A 45 -7.10 -2.55 2.93
N VAL A 46 -8.28 -3.17 3.01
CA VAL A 46 -8.65 -4.28 2.12
C VAL A 46 -8.76 -3.81 0.67
N TRP A 47 -9.37 -2.64 0.46
CA TRP A 47 -9.58 -2.06 -0.87
C TRP A 47 -8.31 -1.46 -1.45
N ILE A 48 -7.41 -0.95 -0.61
CA ILE A 48 -6.05 -0.57 -1.02
C ILE A 48 -5.31 -1.78 -1.60
N LYS A 49 -5.31 -2.93 -0.91
CA LYS A 49 -4.68 -4.17 -1.40
C LYS A 49 -5.32 -4.67 -2.70
N PHE A 50 -6.64 -4.56 -2.82
CA PHE A 50 -7.33 -4.89 -4.06
C PHE A 50 -6.90 -3.97 -5.22
N GLY A 51 -6.80 -2.66 -4.98
CA GLY A 51 -6.31 -1.70 -5.96
C GLY A 51 -4.84 -1.96 -6.36
N GLN A 52 -4.00 -2.36 -5.42
CA GLN A 52 -2.63 -2.81 -5.68
C GLN A 52 -2.60 -4.05 -6.58
N MET A 53 -3.44 -5.05 -6.33
CA MET A 53 -3.54 -6.23 -7.19
C MET A 53 -3.97 -5.85 -8.61
N LEU A 54 -4.97 -4.98 -8.75
CA LEU A 54 -5.41 -4.47 -10.04
C LEU A 54 -4.33 -3.67 -10.77
N SER A 55 -3.48 -2.92 -10.06
CA SER A 55 -2.43 -2.11 -10.68
C SER A 55 -1.35 -2.95 -11.38
N THR A 56 -1.25 -4.26 -11.07
CA THR A 56 -0.35 -5.19 -11.76
C THR A 56 -0.87 -5.59 -13.15
N ARG A 57 -2.19 -5.45 -13.36
CA ARG A 57 -2.90 -5.79 -14.60
C ARG A 57 -3.24 -4.53 -15.40
N ARG A 58 -2.19 -3.86 -15.88
CA ARG A 58 -2.30 -2.62 -16.69
C ARG A 58 -3.07 -2.81 -18.00
N ASP A 59 -3.19 -4.05 -18.47
CA ASP A 59 -3.96 -4.45 -19.65
C ASP A 59 -5.47 -4.28 -19.48
N LEU A 60 -5.97 -4.27 -18.24
CA LEU A 60 -7.40 -4.21 -17.95
C LEU A 60 -7.97 -2.79 -17.87
N PHE A 61 -7.11 -1.77 -17.80
CA PHE A 61 -7.52 -0.39 -17.56
C PHE A 61 -6.86 0.59 -18.53
N PRO A 62 -7.55 1.67 -18.92
CA PRO A 62 -6.92 2.80 -19.61
C PRO A 62 -5.70 3.32 -18.82
N PRO A 63 -4.63 3.80 -19.49
CA PRO A 63 -3.38 4.23 -18.83
C PRO A 63 -3.61 5.20 -17.66
N GLN A 64 -4.50 6.17 -17.86
CA GLN A 64 -4.89 7.18 -16.85
C GLN A 64 -5.43 6.60 -15.53
N ILE A 65 -6.05 5.40 -15.56
CA ILE A 65 -6.52 4.70 -14.36
C ILE A 65 -5.42 3.80 -13.81
N ALA A 66 -4.73 3.06 -14.68
CA ALA A 66 -3.64 2.18 -14.28
C ALA A 66 -2.52 2.91 -13.53
N ASP A 67 -2.16 4.11 -14.00
CA ASP A 67 -1.14 4.94 -13.35
C ASP A 67 -1.60 5.45 -11.98
N GLN A 68 -2.89 5.77 -11.82
CA GLN A 68 -3.44 6.15 -10.51
C GLN A 68 -3.51 4.96 -9.54
N LEU A 69 -3.89 3.77 -10.01
CA LEU A 69 -3.84 2.56 -9.18
C LEU A 69 -2.41 2.19 -8.78
N ALA A 70 -1.42 2.46 -9.64
CA ALA A 70 -0.01 2.24 -9.30
C ALA A 70 0.47 3.14 -8.14
N LEU A 71 -0.19 4.27 -7.88
CA LEU A 71 0.09 5.11 -6.71
C LEU A 71 -0.43 4.50 -5.39
N LEU A 72 -1.30 3.48 -5.45
CA LEU A 72 -1.69 2.71 -4.26
C LEU A 72 -0.59 1.75 -3.82
N GLN A 73 0.39 1.48 -4.68
CA GLN A 73 1.53 0.65 -4.30
C GLN A 73 2.32 1.36 -3.21
N ASP A 74 2.54 0.64 -2.12
CA ASP A 74 3.16 1.18 -0.93
C ASP A 74 4.62 1.49 -1.22
N LYS A 75 4.97 2.78 -1.25
CA LYS A 75 6.35 3.25 -1.39
C LYS A 75 6.83 3.75 -0.04
N VAL A 76 6.94 2.83 0.92
CA VAL A 76 7.47 3.16 2.25
C VAL A 76 8.97 3.30 2.14
N ALA A 77 9.47 4.49 2.44
CA ALA A 77 10.90 4.72 2.54
C ALA A 77 11.50 3.71 3.53
N PRO A 78 12.60 3.06 3.17
CA PRO A 78 13.23 2.14 4.09
C PRO A 78 13.70 2.88 5.36
N PHE A 79 13.49 2.26 6.53
CA PHE A 79 14.26 2.57 7.73
C PHE A 79 15.73 2.18 7.56
N ASP A 80 16.59 2.64 8.47
CA ASP A 80 18.05 2.44 8.40
C ASP A 80 18.43 0.95 8.29
N GLY A 81 19.12 0.60 7.20
CA GLY A 81 19.60 -0.76 6.94
C GLY A 81 20.60 -1.26 8.00
N ARG A 82 21.27 -0.38 8.74
CA ARG A 82 22.12 -0.80 9.87
C ARG A 82 21.29 -1.34 11.04
N LEU A 83 20.13 -0.74 11.30
CA LEU A 83 19.19 -1.27 12.29
C LEU A 83 18.64 -2.63 11.85
N ALA A 84 18.34 -2.77 10.55
CA ALA A 84 17.92 -4.05 9.98
C ALA A 84 19.00 -5.12 10.16
N LYS A 85 20.25 -4.81 9.80
CA LYS A 85 21.40 -5.70 10.00
C LYS A 85 21.54 -6.14 11.46
N ALA A 86 21.50 -5.21 12.41
CA ALA A 86 21.63 -5.53 13.83
C ALA A 86 20.52 -6.49 14.32
N GLN A 87 19.27 -6.27 13.90
CA GLN A 87 18.16 -7.19 14.25
C GLN A 87 18.33 -8.58 13.62
N ILE A 88 18.87 -8.65 12.39
CA ILE A 88 19.16 -9.93 11.73
C ILE A 88 20.25 -10.69 12.50
N GLU A 89 21.31 -10.00 12.92
CA GLU A 89 22.39 -10.60 13.73
C GLU A 89 21.86 -11.11 15.07
N GLU A 90 21.03 -10.33 15.76
CA GLU A 90 20.38 -10.73 17.02
C GLU A 90 19.51 -11.99 16.82
N ALA A 91 18.67 -12.01 15.79
CA ALA A 91 17.82 -13.16 15.48
C ALA A 91 18.60 -14.42 15.08
N MET A 92 19.83 -14.28 14.56
CA MET A 92 20.72 -15.38 14.16
C MET A 92 21.73 -15.75 15.26
N GLY A 93 21.42 -15.48 16.53
CA GLY A 93 22.24 -15.89 17.67
C GLY A 93 23.36 -14.92 18.03
N GLY A 94 23.27 -13.65 17.63
CA GLY A 94 24.20 -12.59 17.99
C GLY A 94 25.54 -12.63 17.26
N LEU A 95 25.65 -13.46 16.22
CA LEU A 95 26.84 -13.51 15.36
C LEU A 95 26.70 -12.50 14.21
N PRO A 96 27.81 -11.89 13.74
CA PRO A 96 27.79 -11.01 12.58
C PRO A 96 27.21 -11.69 11.34
N VAL A 97 26.53 -10.94 10.45
CA VAL A 97 25.97 -11.50 9.20
C VAL A 97 27.05 -12.18 8.35
N GLU A 98 28.29 -11.71 8.42
CA GLU A 98 29.45 -12.25 7.73
C GLU A 98 29.86 -13.65 8.23
N ALA A 99 29.35 -14.11 9.37
CA ALA A 99 29.51 -15.50 9.81
C ALA A 99 28.70 -16.45 8.92
N TRP A 100 27.53 -16.02 8.45
CA TRP A 100 26.53 -16.84 7.76
C TRP A 100 26.48 -16.61 6.25
N PHE A 101 26.82 -15.40 5.81
CA PHE A 101 26.73 -14.96 4.42
C PHE A 101 28.11 -14.55 3.87
N ASP A 102 28.38 -14.88 2.60
CA ASP A 102 29.54 -14.39 1.84
C ASP A 102 29.33 -12.95 1.35
N ASP A 103 28.08 -12.51 1.26
CA ASP A 103 27.70 -11.17 0.84
C ASP A 103 26.36 -10.78 1.47
N PHE A 104 26.23 -9.52 1.88
CA PHE A 104 25.00 -8.96 2.45
C PHE A 104 24.90 -7.48 2.11
N ASP A 105 23.82 -7.09 1.40
CA ASP A 105 23.57 -5.69 1.06
C ASP A 105 22.80 -4.99 2.18
N ILE A 106 23.43 -3.95 2.74
CA ILE A 106 22.82 -3.07 3.74
C ILE A 106 21.71 -2.22 3.12
N GLN A 107 21.79 -1.93 1.81
CA GLN A 107 20.69 -1.27 1.11
C GLN A 107 19.58 -2.29 0.86
N PRO A 108 18.35 -2.01 1.30
CA PRO A 108 17.24 -2.92 1.08
C PRO A 108 16.86 -2.95 -0.41
N LEU A 109 16.64 -4.16 -0.92
CA LEU A 109 16.10 -4.40 -2.26
C LEU A 109 14.66 -3.90 -2.38
N ALA A 110 13.87 -4.09 -1.31
CA ALA A 110 12.48 -3.66 -1.23
C ALA A 110 12.09 -3.30 0.20
N SER A 111 11.09 -2.44 0.33
CA SER A 111 10.52 -2.00 1.60
C SER A 111 9.00 -2.06 1.52
N ALA A 112 8.37 -2.57 2.57
CA ALA A 112 6.94 -2.68 2.76
C ALA A 112 6.57 -2.08 4.13
N SER A 113 5.28 -1.78 4.35
CA SER A 113 4.79 -1.12 5.58
C SER A 113 5.38 -1.60 6.91
N ILE A 114 5.70 -2.88 7.06
CA ILE A 114 6.22 -3.46 8.31
C ILE A 114 7.48 -4.32 8.11
N ALA A 115 8.10 -4.28 6.92
CA ALA A 115 9.18 -5.19 6.58
C ALA A 115 10.11 -4.61 5.51
N GLN A 116 11.35 -5.09 5.49
CA GLN A 116 12.33 -4.83 4.43
C GLN A 116 12.91 -6.14 3.94
N VAL A 117 13.33 -6.14 2.67
CA VAL A 117 13.96 -7.29 2.03
C VAL A 117 15.39 -6.90 1.67
N HIS A 118 16.35 -7.66 2.16
CA HIS A 118 17.78 -7.49 1.87
C HIS A 118 18.29 -8.64 1.02
N THR A 119 19.24 -8.33 0.14
CA THR A 119 19.93 -9.34 -0.66
C THR A 119 21.09 -9.91 0.14
N ALA A 120 21.19 -11.23 0.20
CA ALA A 120 22.30 -11.91 0.87
C ALA A 120 22.68 -13.18 0.10
N ARG A 121 23.98 -13.51 0.09
CA ARG A 121 24.51 -14.76 -0.46
C ARG A 121 25.00 -15.64 0.67
N LEU A 122 24.36 -16.80 0.86
CA LEU A 122 24.79 -17.79 1.85
C LEU A 122 26.21 -18.27 1.56
N LYS A 123 26.96 -18.57 2.62
CA LYS A 123 28.24 -19.26 2.48
C LYS A 123 28.01 -20.64 1.87
N SER A 124 28.68 -20.92 0.75
CA SER A 124 28.72 -22.27 0.22
C SER A 124 29.51 -23.14 1.21
N LYS A 125 28.85 -24.13 1.82
CA LYS A 125 29.56 -25.15 2.59
C LYS A 125 30.48 -25.91 1.64
N ARG A 126 31.79 -25.80 1.86
CA ARG A 126 32.73 -26.83 1.42
C ARG A 126 32.66 -28.02 2.34
#